data_AF-A0A9D7M247-F1
#
_entry.id   AF-A0A9D7M247-F1
#
_cell.length_a   1.000
_cell.length_b   1.000
_cell.length_c   1.000
_cell.angle_alpha   90.00
_cell.angle_beta   90.00
_cell.angle_gamma   90.00
#
_symmetry.space_group_name_H-M   'P 1'
#
loop_
_entity.id
_entity.type
_entity.pdbx_description
1 polymer ?
#
loop_
_entity_poly.entity_id
_entity_poly.type
_entity_poly.pdbx_seq_one_letter_code
_entity_poly.pdbx_strand_id
1 'polypeptide(L)'
;MSSSFIDINDVGFWARDGFVEAMQLCLINEIENQKLDTIEWINNYKTELAMQSLPIICGGMSMLLEEFLTTNERKSQIVKLIDKIIDIIDSTNDYITGSNLLSMRNRAMTILLETNQITVKNQEEFDQIVNGSFWHASDSLEKYKDRYQHSFKLLKRLINGELNTTSSSPENYWNY
;
A
#
# COMPACT_ATOMS: atom_id res chain seq x y z
N MET A 1 15.20 10.35 -3.09
CA MET A 1 13.84 9.78 -3.14
C MET A 1 14.01 8.36 -3.63
N SER A 2 13.62 7.39 -2.81
CA SER A 2 13.68 5.98 -3.17
C SER A 2 12.43 5.60 -3.96
N SER A 3 12.58 4.59 -4.81
CA SER A 3 11.53 4.06 -5.67
C SER A 3 11.60 2.55 -5.66
N SER A 4 10.44 1.92 -5.74
CA SER A 4 10.29 0.47 -5.71
C SER A 4 9.59 0.00 -6.98
N PHE A 5 10.05 -1.14 -7.50
CA PHE A 5 9.41 -1.81 -8.62
C PHE A 5 8.34 -2.74 -8.08
N ILE A 6 7.09 -2.50 -8.44
CA ILE A 6 5.95 -3.30 -8.01
C ILE A 6 5.58 -4.25 -9.13
N ASP A 7 5.68 -5.56 -8.89
CA ASP A 7 5.61 -6.55 -9.94
C ASP A 7 4.88 -7.84 -9.57
N ILE A 8 4.58 -8.61 -10.61
CA ILE A 8 4.12 -10.00 -10.58
C ILE A 8 4.86 -10.71 -11.73
N ASN A 9 5.68 -11.73 -11.43
CA ASN A 9 6.51 -12.42 -12.42
C ASN A 9 7.39 -11.45 -13.26
N ASP A 10 8.14 -10.55 -12.61
CA ASP A 10 9.02 -9.54 -13.24
C ASP A 10 8.32 -8.49 -14.12
N VAL A 11 7.00 -8.53 -14.24
CA VAL A 11 6.18 -7.55 -14.95
C VAL A 11 5.58 -6.59 -13.94
N GLY A 12 5.74 -5.28 -14.16
CA GLY A 12 5.46 -4.30 -13.12
C GLY A 12 5.64 -2.85 -13.53
N PHE A 13 5.64 -1.97 -12.53
CA PHE A 13 5.86 -0.53 -12.69
C PHE A 13 6.67 0.04 -11.52
N TRP A 14 7.47 1.07 -11.79
CA TRP A 14 8.17 1.83 -10.75
C TRP A 14 7.23 2.84 -10.10
N ALA A 15 7.22 2.87 -8.78
CA ALA A 15 6.54 3.89 -8.01
C ALA A 15 7.50 4.47 -6.97
N ARG A 16 7.28 5.73 -6.59
CA ARG A 16 7.97 6.30 -5.43
C ARG A 16 7.49 5.60 -4.18
N ASP A 17 8.38 5.35 -3.24
CA ASP A 17 8.06 4.59 -2.03
C ASP A 17 6.87 5.18 -1.27
N GLY A 18 6.76 6.51 -1.16
CA GLY A 18 5.58 7.12 -0.54
C GLY A 18 4.24 6.78 -1.23
N PHE A 19 4.21 6.54 -2.55
CA PHE A 19 3.00 6.07 -3.22
C PHE A 19 2.73 4.59 -2.93
N VAL A 20 3.78 3.77 -2.84
CA VAL A 20 3.68 2.35 -2.46
C VAL A 20 3.16 2.21 -1.03
N GLU A 21 3.72 2.98 -0.11
CA GLU A 21 3.28 3.08 1.29
C GLU A 21 1.78 3.36 1.37
N ALA A 22 1.31 4.40 0.68
CA ALA A 22 -0.12 4.73 0.69
C ALA A 22 -0.98 3.62 0.07
N MET A 23 -0.50 2.94 -0.99
CA MET A 23 -1.23 1.79 -1.55
C MET A 23 -1.40 0.68 -0.53
N GLN A 24 -0.34 0.31 0.19
CA GLN A 24 -0.38 -0.70 1.25
C GLN A 24 -1.32 -0.28 2.38
N LEU A 25 -1.21 0.97 2.87
CA LEU A 25 -2.05 1.51 3.95
C LEU A 25 -3.54 1.56 3.57
N CYS A 26 -3.88 2.00 2.36
CA CYS A 26 -5.27 2.03 1.92
C CYS A 26 -5.84 0.62 1.77
N LEU A 27 -5.05 -0.35 1.27
CA LEU A 27 -5.47 -1.75 1.19
C LEU A 27 -5.74 -2.34 2.57
N ILE A 28 -4.85 -2.12 3.55
CA ILE A 28 -5.06 -2.55 4.94
C ILE A 28 -6.38 -1.98 5.47
N ASN A 29 -6.59 -0.68 5.32
CA ASN A 29 -7.77 0.00 5.81
C ASN A 29 -9.05 -0.56 5.16
N GLU A 30 -9.04 -0.80 3.86
CA GLU A 30 -10.21 -1.33 3.15
C GLU A 30 -10.48 -2.81 3.47
N ILE A 31 -9.44 -3.62 3.72
CA ILE A 31 -9.59 -5.00 4.22
C ILE A 31 -10.34 -5.01 5.56
N GLU A 32 -9.95 -4.14 6.51
CA GLU A 32 -10.59 -4.07 7.83
C GLU A 32 -12.01 -3.49 7.76
N ASN A 33 -12.23 -2.47 6.93
CA ASN A 33 -13.57 -1.89 6.70
C ASN A 33 -14.56 -2.93 6.19
N GLN A 34 -14.13 -3.81 5.29
CA GLN A 34 -14.95 -4.89 4.74
C GLN A 34 -14.95 -6.16 5.61
N LYS A 35 -14.23 -6.17 6.74
CA LYS A 35 -14.10 -7.31 7.67
C LYS A 35 -13.58 -8.59 7.01
N LEU A 36 -12.74 -8.41 5.98
CA LEU A 36 -12.17 -9.51 5.20
C LEU A 36 -10.99 -10.19 5.92
N ASP A 37 -10.46 -9.57 6.96
CA ASP A 37 -9.41 -10.09 7.81
C ASP A 37 -9.84 -11.29 8.68
N THR A 38 -11.11 -11.67 8.62
CA THR A 38 -11.58 -12.99 9.09
C THR A 38 -11.11 -14.15 8.20
N ILE A 39 -10.68 -13.86 6.96
CA ILE A 39 -10.16 -14.85 6.01
C ILE A 39 -8.65 -14.96 6.19
N GLU A 40 -8.15 -16.15 6.51
CA GLU A 40 -6.76 -16.40 6.91
C GLU A 40 -5.72 -15.81 5.94
N TRP A 41 -5.83 -16.09 4.64
CA TRP A 41 -4.85 -15.59 3.66
C TRP A 41 -4.85 -14.06 3.55
N ILE A 42 -6.01 -13.42 3.74
CA ILE A 42 -6.14 -11.96 3.71
C ILE A 42 -5.55 -11.37 4.98
N ASN A 43 -5.76 -12.01 6.13
CA ASN A 43 -5.16 -11.54 7.37
C ASN A 43 -3.62 -11.62 7.33
N ASN A 44 -3.08 -12.71 6.76
CA ASN A 44 -1.65 -12.84 6.53
C ASN A 44 -1.15 -11.76 5.56
N TYR A 45 -1.86 -11.54 4.45
CA TYR A 45 -1.51 -10.49 3.49
C TYR A 45 -1.54 -9.09 4.13
N LYS A 46 -2.59 -8.78 4.90
CA LYS A 46 -2.75 -7.52 5.65
C LYS A 46 -1.57 -7.29 6.59
N THR A 47 -1.12 -8.34 7.28
CA THR A 47 0.02 -8.29 8.20
C THR A 47 1.33 -8.00 7.47
N GLU A 48 1.55 -8.64 6.32
CA GLU A 48 2.72 -8.37 5.48
C GLU A 48 2.69 -6.96 4.86
N LEU A 49 1.53 -6.50 4.40
CA LEU A 49 1.37 -5.12 3.96
C LEU A 49 1.71 -4.13 5.08
N ALA A 50 1.28 -4.41 6.32
CA ALA A 50 1.61 -3.57 7.47
C ALA A 50 3.13 -3.50 7.69
N MET A 51 3.81 -4.63 7.60
CA MET A 51 5.27 -4.72 7.74
C MET A 51 6.00 -3.92 6.65
N GLN A 52 5.55 -4.02 5.39
CA GLN A 52 6.15 -3.34 4.25
C GLN A 52 5.84 -1.83 4.19
N SER A 53 4.76 -1.39 4.84
CA SER A 53 4.32 0.02 4.87
C SER A 53 5.03 0.89 5.89
N LEU A 54 5.80 0.29 6.78
CA LEU A 54 6.51 1.00 7.84
C LEU A 54 8.03 0.95 7.57
N PRO A 55 8.81 1.93 8.06
CA PRO A 55 10.26 1.99 7.87
C PRO A 55 11.00 0.98 8.77
N ILE A 56 10.55 -0.27 8.77
CA ILE A 56 11.06 -1.37 9.61
C ILE A 56 11.97 -2.29 8.78
N ILE A 57 11.61 -2.53 7.52
CA ILE A 57 12.40 -3.36 6.60
C ILE A 57 13.37 -2.48 5.81
N CYS A 58 14.61 -2.95 5.67
CA CYS A 58 15.62 -2.37 4.79
C CYS A 58 15.56 -3.04 3.40
N GLY A 59 15.48 -2.24 2.34
CA GLY A 59 15.19 -2.71 0.97
C GLY A 59 13.93 -2.00 0.47
N GLY A 60 13.76 -1.85 -0.84
CA GLY A 60 12.58 -1.18 -1.40
C GLY A 60 11.27 -1.79 -0.88
N MET A 61 10.19 -1.00 -0.92
CA MET A 61 8.86 -1.46 -0.49
C MET A 61 8.31 -2.50 -1.48
N SER A 62 7.88 -3.65 -0.96
CA SER A 62 7.20 -4.68 -1.74
C SER A 62 5.71 -4.74 -1.40
N MET A 63 4.90 -5.11 -2.40
CA MET A 63 3.49 -5.47 -2.17
C MET A 63 3.26 -6.97 -2.11
N LEU A 64 4.30 -7.81 -2.26
CA LEU A 64 4.26 -9.27 -2.16
C LEU A 64 3.10 -9.90 -2.96
N LEU A 65 2.87 -9.35 -4.16
CA LEU A 65 1.70 -9.69 -4.97
C LEU A 65 1.77 -11.12 -5.49
N GLU A 66 2.96 -11.60 -5.85
CA GLU A 66 3.15 -12.96 -6.37
C GLU A 66 2.92 -14.01 -5.28
N GLU A 67 3.37 -13.73 -4.06
CA GLU A 67 3.25 -14.62 -2.91
C GLU A 67 1.79 -14.77 -2.44
N PHE A 68 1.00 -13.69 -2.51
CA PHE A 68 -0.37 -13.69 -1.97
C PHE A 68 -1.46 -13.84 -3.03
N LEU A 69 -1.28 -13.34 -4.25
CA LEU A 69 -2.30 -13.35 -5.31
C LEU A 69 -2.17 -14.55 -6.24
N THR A 70 -2.10 -15.73 -5.62
CA THR A 70 -1.83 -17.02 -6.27
C THR A 70 -2.99 -17.61 -7.06
N THR A 71 -4.21 -17.09 -6.89
CA THR A 71 -5.40 -17.55 -7.62
C THR A 71 -6.21 -16.39 -8.20
N ASN A 72 -7.03 -16.68 -9.21
CA ASN A 72 -7.89 -15.67 -9.84
C ASN A 72 -8.93 -15.11 -8.85
N GLU A 73 -9.40 -15.91 -7.90
CA GLU A 73 -10.31 -15.46 -6.85
C GLU A 73 -9.64 -14.42 -5.95
N ARG A 74 -8.40 -14.67 -5.51
CA ARG A 74 -7.62 -13.72 -4.69
C ARG A 74 -7.33 -12.43 -5.45
N LYS A 75 -6.90 -12.54 -6.71
CA LYS A 75 -6.70 -11.39 -7.61
C LYS A 75 -7.98 -10.56 -7.73
N SER A 76 -9.11 -11.20 -8.04
CA SER A 76 -10.41 -10.53 -8.17
C SER A 76 -10.83 -9.82 -6.87
N GLN A 77 -10.53 -10.42 -5.72
CA GLN A 77 -10.85 -9.82 -4.43
C GLN A 77 -10.03 -8.54 -4.19
N ILE A 78 -8.71 -8.55 -4.45
CA ILE A 78 -7.89 -7.34 -4.32
C ILE A 78 -8.28 -6.27 -5.34
N VAL A 79 -8.61 -6.64 -6.58
CA VAL A 79 -9.10 -5.68 -7.59
C VAL A 79 -10.37 -4.97 -7.12
N LYS A 80 -11.31 -5.67 -6.46
CA LYS A 80 -12.51 -5.06 -5.88
C LYS A 80 -12.17 -4.06 -4.77
N LEU A 81 -11.18 -4.35 -3.94
CA LEU A 81 -10.70 -3.40 -2.91
C LEU A 81 -10.09 -2.16 -3.57
N ILE A 82 -9.27 -2.34 -4.60
CA ILE A 82 -8.67 -1.24 -5.35
C ILE A 82 -9.75 -0.36 -5.98
N ASP A 83 -10.77 -0.95 -6.59
CA ASP A 83 -11.89 -0.19 -7.16
C ASP A 83 -12.61 0.65 -6.09
N LYS A 84 -12.84 0.08 -4.90
CA LYS A 84 -13.41 0.84 -3.77
C LYS A 84 -12.52 1.97 -3.29
N ILE A 85 -11.22 1.75 -3.21
CA ILE A 85 -10.26 2.79 -2.84
C ILE A 85 -10.28 3.93 -3.86
N ILE A 86 -10.28 3.62 -5.16
CA ILE A 86 -10.37 4.63 -6.23
C ILE A 86 -11.66 5.44 -6.09
N ASP A 87 -12.81 4.78 -5.88
CA ASP A 87 -14.11 5.44 -5.69
C ASP A 87 -14.10 6.37 -4.47
N ILE A 88 -13.49 5.95 -3.34
CA ILE A 88 -13.37 6.77 -2.13
C ILE A 88 -12.48 7.98 -2.39
N ILE A 89 -11.31 7.79 -3.02
CA ILE A 89 -10.42 8.89 -3.37
C ILE A 89 -11.16 9.89 -4.26
N ASP A 90 -11.93 9.42 -5.24
CA ASP A 90 -12.67 10.32 -6.14
C ASP A 90 -13.74 11.13 -5.41
N SER A 91 -14.48 10.48 -4.52
CA SER A 91 -15.64 11.06 -3.82
C SER A 91 -15.33 11.94 -2.61
N THR A 92 -14.12 11.87 -2.04
CA THR A 92 -13.71 12.71 -0.90
C THR A 92 -12.29 13.23 -1.02
N ASN A 93 -12.04 14.42 -0.47
CA ASN A 93 -10.69 14.99 -0.37
C ASN A 93 -9.98 14.60 0.94
N ASP A 94 -10.71 14.04 1.91
CA ASP A 94 -10.18 13.77 3.25
C ASP A 94 -9.45 12.41 3.34
N TYR A 95 -9.60 11.56 2.33
CA TYR A 95 -9.06 10.20 2.38
C TYR A 95 -7.55 10.14 2.19
N ILE A 96 -6.99 10.87 1.22
CA ILE A 96 -5.54 10.96 1.01
C ILE A 96 -5.03 12.28 1.59
N THR A 97 -4.95 12.31 2.91
CA THR A 97 -4.40 13.44 3.68
C THR A 97 -3.26 12.95 4.57
N GLY A 98 -2.31 13.84 4.90
CA GLY A 98 -1.19 13.48 5.76
C GLY A 98 -1.66 12.93 7.12
N SER A 99 -2.71 13.53 7.69
CA SER A 99 -3.31 13.09 8.95
C SER A 99 -3.98 11.72 8.84
N ASN A 100 -4.72 11.44 7.75
CA ASN A 100 -5.35 10.14 7.58
C ASN A 100 -4.31 9.03 7.32
N LEU A 101 -3.27 9.30 6.52
CA LEU A 101 -2.14 8.37 6.35
C LEU A 101 -1.37 8.12 7.66
N LEU A 102 -1.24 9.14 8.53
CA LEU A 102 -0.71 8.94 9.89
C LEU A 102 -1.61 8.00 10.70
N SER A 103 -2.93 8.18 10.65
CA SER A 103 -3.87 7.27 11.33
C SER A 103 -3.76 5.84 10.81
N MET A 104 -3.66 5.65 9.49
CA MET A 104 -3.47 4.33 8.88
C MET A 104 -2.13 3.68 9.30
N ARG A 105 -1.03 4.45 9.39
CA ARG A 105 0.25 3.93 9.91
C ARG A 105 0.18 3.50 11.37
N ASN A 106 -0.49 4.28 12.22
CA ASN A 106 -0.74 3.90 13.62
C ASN A 106 -1.47 2.55 13.69
N ARG A 107 -2.47 2.36 12.82
CA ARG A 107 -3.18 1.07 12.72
C ARG A 107 -2.28 -0.04 12.22
N ALA A 108 -1.48 0.17 11.17
CA ALA A 108 -0.51 -0.81 10.66
C ALA A 108 0.47 -1.25 11.77
N MET A 109 1.00 -0.29 12.54
CA MET A 109 1.88 -0.58 13.67
C MET A 109 1.18 -1.41 14.76
N THR A 110 -0.10 -1.10 15.04
CA THR A 110 -0.91 -1.86 16.00
C THR A 110 -1.17 -3.29 15.51
N ILE A 111 -1.43 -3.50 14.22
CA ILE A 111 -1.57 -4.84 13.62
C ILE A 111 -0.31 -5.68 13.89
N LEU A 112 0.87 -5.10 13.67
CA LEU A 112 2.14 -5.82 13.89
C LEU A 112 2.37 -6.19 15.35
N LEU A 113 1.92 -5.36 16.29
CA LEU A 113 1.95 -5.67 17.72
C LEU A 113 0.93 -6.76 18.09
N GLU A 114 -0.32 -6.66 17.62
CA GLU A 114 -1.39 -7.63 17.86
C GLU A 114 -1.03 -9.04 17.32
N THR A 115 -0.30 -9.08 16.20
CA THR A 115 0.14 -10.31 15.53
C THR A 115 1.53 -10.78 15.97
N ASN A 116 2.14 -10.12 16.97
CA ASN A 116 3.47 -10.42 17.52
C ASN A 116 4.59 -10.46 16.45
N GLN A 117 4.42 -9.71 15.35
CA GLN A 117 5.46 -9.60 14.32
C GLN A 117 6.61 -8.71 14.75
N ILE A 118 6.32 -7.76 15.64
CA ILE A 118 7.31 -6.85 16.23
C ILE A 118 7.06 -6.69 17.72
N THR A 119 8.07 -6.18 18.41
CA THR A 119 7.93 -5.66 19.78
C THR A 119 8.59 -4.29 19.84
N VAL A 120 7.97 -3.36 20.57
CA VAL A 120 8.55 -2.05 20.87
C VAL A 120 8.76 -1.91 22.37
N LYS A 121 9.81 -1.20 22.75
CA LYS A 121 10.22 -1.01 24.15
C LYS A 121 9.34 0.01 24.86
N ASN A 122 8.89 1.04 24.15
CA ASN A 122 8.13 2.15 24.70
C ASN A 122 7.37 2.92 23.60
N GLN A 123 6.57 3.91 24.01
CA GLN A 123 5.82 4.78 23.11
C GLN A 123 6.73 5.62 22.19
N GLU A 124 7.93 5.99 22.64
CA GLU A 124 8.87 6.78 21.84
C GLU A 124 9.34 6.00 20.61
N GLU A 125 9.69 4.71 20.76
CA GLU A 125 10.05 3.84 19.64
C GLU A 125 8.87 3.61 18.68
N PHE A 126 7.66 3.46 19.22
CA PHE A 126 6.44 3.40 18.42
C PHE A 126 6.27 4.66 17.55
N ASP A 127 6.36 5.83 18.17
CA ASP A 127 6.18 7.11 17.49
C ASP A 127 7.29 7.36 16.46
N GLN A 128 8.53 6.96 16.76
CA GLN A 128 9.65 7.06 15.81
C GLN A 128 9.40 6.25 14.55
N ILE A 129 8.93 5.00 14.67
CA ILE A 129 8.62 4.15 13.52
C ILE A 129 7.47 4.74 12.71
N VAL A 130 6.37 5.11 13.38
CA VAL A 130 5.18 5.67 12.72
C VAL A 130 5.51 6.97 12.00
N ASN A 131 6.29 7.87 12.62
CA ASN A 131 6.64 9.17 12.04
C ASN A 131 7.81 9.12 11.03
N GLY A 132 8.52 8.00 10.92
CA GLY A 132 9.65 7.82 10.01
C GLY A 132 9.29 7.64 8.54
N SER A 133 8.03 7.86 8.14
CA SER A 133 7.55 7.67 6.77
C SER A 133 7.76 8.89 5.86
N PHE A 134 7.50 8.71 4.57
CA PHE A 134 7.63 9.77 3.56
C PHE A 134 6.56 10.87 3.67
N TRP A 135 5.40 10.57 4.25
CA TRP A 135 4.30 11.53 4.37
C TRP A 135 4.11 11.95 5.83
N HIS A 136 4.14 13.24 6.08
CA HIS A 136 3.93 13.79 7.42
C HIS A 136 2.49 14.25 7.62
N ALA A 137 2.03 14.29 8.88
CA ALA A 137 0.64 14.64 9.20
C ALA A 137 0.22 16.02 8.68
N SER A 138 1.16 16.97 8.65
CA SER A 138 0.96 18.33 8.16
C SER A 138 1.01 18.48 6.64
N ASP A 139 1.32 17.41 5.90
CA ASP A 139 1.46 17.49 4.45
C ASP A 139 0.10 17.66 3.78
N SER A 140 0.00 18.68 2.93
CA SER A 140 -1.12 18.84 2.00
C SER A 140 -0.89 17.95 0.79
N LEU A 141 -1.63 16.85 0.72
CA LEU A 141 -1.51 15.82 -0.31
C LEU A 141 -2.50 15.98 -1.46
N GLU A 142 -3.38 16.98 -1.40
CA GLU A 142 -4.41 17.24 -2.42
C GLU A 142 -3.82 17.34 -3.84
N LYS A 143 -2.66 17.99 -3.97
CA LYS A 143 -1.93 18.13 -5.25
C LYS A 143 -1.40 16.82 -5.83
N TYR A 144 -1.43 15.74 -5.05
CA TYR A 144 -0.99 14.41 -5.46
C TYR A 144 -2.14 13.44 -5.67
N LYS A 145 -3.40 13.86 -5.44
CA LYS A 145 -4.60 13.01 -5.56
C LYS A 145 -4.64 12.22 -6.86
N ASP A 146 -4.44 12.89 -8.00
CA ASP A 146 -4.44 12.25 -9.32
C ASP A 146 -3.33 11.20 -9.45
N ARG A 147 -2.15 11.46 -8.87
CA ARG A 147 -1.02 10.52 -8.88
C ARG A 147 -1.31 9.28 -8.02
N TYR A 148 -1.98 9.45 -6.88
CA TYR A 148 -2.44 8.31 -6.08
C TYR A 148 -3.46 7.48 -6.84
N GLN A 149 -4.49 8.10 -7.41
CA GLN A 149 -5.47 7.40 -8.24
C GLN A 149 -4.80 6.65 -9.39
N HIS A 150 -3.83 7.28 -10.05
CA HIS A 150 -3.07 6.65 -11.12
C HIS A 150 -2.26 5.44 -10.63
N SER A 151 -1.64 5.54 -9.45
CA SER A 151 -0.91 4.43 -8.83
C SER A 151 -1.81 3.21 -8.60
N PHE A 152 -3.03 3.42 -8.08
CA PHE A 152 -4.02 2.36 -7.91
C PHE A 152 -4.51 1.79 -9.25
N LYS A 153 -4.68 2.63 -10.28
CA LYS A 153 -5.01 2.16 -11.64
C LYS A 153 -3.90 1.29 -12.21
N LEU A 154 -2.63 1.65 -12.02
CA LEU A 154 -1.49 0.82 -12.44
C LEU A 154 -1.45 -0.50 -11.68
N LEU A 155 -1.67 -0.49 -10.37
CA LEU A 155 -1.76 -1.70 -9.55
C LEU A 155 -2.87 -2.64 -10.04
N LYS A 156 -4.06 -2.10 -10.33
CA LYS A 156 -5.17 -2.87 -10.91
C LYS A 156 -4.79 -3.50 -12.26
N ARG A 157 -4.21 -2.70 -13.16
CA ARG A 157 -3.75 -3.19 -14.47
C ARG A 157 -2.70 -4.28 -14.33
N LEU A 158 -1.77 -4.15 -13.38
CA LEU A 158 -0.79 -5.17 -13.07
C LEU A 158 -1.45 -6.49 -12.64
N ILE A 159 -2.35 -6.44 -11.67
CA ILE A 159 -3.03 -7.63 -11.13
C ILE A 159 -3.87 -8.33 -12.22
N ASN A 160 -4.46 -7.57 -13.13
CA ASN A 160 -5.20 -8.09 -14.28
C ASN A 160 -4.32 -8.63 -15.42
N GLY A 161 -2.99 -8.45 -15.37
CA GLY A 161 -2.09 -8.84 -16.45
C GLY A 161 -2.15 -7.92 -17.68
N GLU A 162 -2.52 -6.65 -17.49
CA GLU A 162 -2.66 -5.63 -18.54
C GLU A 162 -1.40 -4.75 -18.70
N LEU A 163 -0.34 -5.07 -17.96
CA LEU A 163 0.99 -4.47 -18.10
C LEU A 163 1.94 -5.47 -18.79
N ASN A 164 2.89 -4.92 -19.54
CA ASN A 164 3.93 -5.69 -20.24
C ASN A 164 5.34 -5.12 -19.98
N THR A 165 5.47 -4.25 -18.97
CA THR A 165 6.70 -3.53 -18.64
C THR A 165 7.50 -4.29 -17.60
N THR A 166 8.81 -4.27 -17.73
CA THR A 166 9.77 -4.86 -16.80
C THR A 166 10.54 -3.77 -16.04
N SER A 167 11.33 -4.15 -15.05
CA SER A 167 12.16 -3.21 -14.26
C SER A 167 13.16 -2.41 -15.11
N SER A 168 13.56 -2.94 -16.26
CA SER A 168 14.46 -2.31 -17.24
C SER A 168 13.74 -1.48 -18.31
N SER A 169 12.40 -1.46 -18.31
CA SER A 169 11.62 -0.70 -19.29
C SER A 169 11.63 0.80 -18.97
N PRO A 170 11.69 1.69 -19.99
CA PRO A 170 11.60 3.13 -19.78
C PRO A 170 10.25 3.52 -19.15
N GLU A 171 10.26 4.45 -18.19
CA GLU A 171 9.10 4.94 -17.42
C GLU A 171 8.07 5.66 -18.30
N ASN A 172 7.23 4.90 -19.01
CA ASN A 172 6.21 5.47 -19.90
C ASN A 172 4.76 5.36 -19.38
N TYR A 173 4.56 4.73 -18.21
CA TYR A 173 3.24 4.54 -17.61
C TYR A 173 2.73 5.74 -16.80
N TRP A 174 3.56 6.75 -16.48
CA TRP A 174 3.17 7.97 -15.73
C TRP A 174 2.80 9.18 -16.62
N ASN A 175 2.81 9.03 -17.95
CA ASN A 175 2.56 10.12 -18.91
C ASN A 175 1.07 10.39 -19.18
N TYR A 176 0.19 10.14 -18.20
CA TYR A 176 -1.25 10.42 -18.29
C TYR A 176 -1.64 11.51 -17.29
#